data_AF-A0A388M7Y2-F1
#
_entry.id   AF-A0A388M7Y2-F1
#
_cell.length_a   1.000
_cell.length_b   1.000
_cell.length_c   1.000
_cell.angle_alpha   90.00
_cell.angle_beta   90.00
_cell.angle_gamma   90.00
#
_symmetry.space_group_name_H-M   'P 1'
#
loop_
_entity.id
_entity.type
_entity.pdbx_description
1 polymer ?
#
loop_
_entity_poly.entity_id
_entity_poly.type
_entity_poly.pdbx_seq_one_letter_code
_entity_poly.pdbx_strand_id
1 'polypeptide(L)'
;MRSRLELWNYEDGTRVASWQIREEGSLCDVKFIPQTDWIVITSGSDEALVYDVQTSGSDALFYEVQGSNLHLIKRMMVEYPSLDEQYNSPAVQIAVHSSLPYILTSFGRLVVLWDWAEDWETITFKGRNKDGPCATAVAFHPTDSNICSNLVVALRDQGKFFVLKIVTKGENKGSKEGMQMASVSAKRSRTATVTPITTAVDEPASVSKKTVVEVKAEADCDSPEWEKRIQQVMSDLELKHMEAVKELREEHSERVQKLEVRHLKAEKRVHKLEDQVRNLRAEREQWQREEGSHSGRSGSARLRGYL
;
A
#
# COMPACT_ATOMS: atom_id res chain seq x y z
N MET A 1 -6.22 26.95 5.26
CA MET A 1 -5.23 27.10 4.16
C MET A 1 -5.37 25.90 3.23
N ARG A 2 -5.22 26.06 1.90
CA ARG A 2 -5.26 24.90 0.98
C ARG A 2 -3.90 24.19 0.97
N SER A 3 -3.91 22.88 1.21
CA SER A 3 -2.70 22.06 1.16
C SER A 3 -2.24 21.81 -0.28
N ARG A 4 -0.92 21.70 -0.48
CA ARG A 4 -0.30 21.43 -1.78
C ARG A 4 0.51 20.15 -1.70
N LEU A 5 0.29 19.23 -2.63
CA LEU A 5 1.08 18.03 -2.80
C LEU A 5 2.07 18.25 -3.94
N GLU A 6 3.35 18.01 -3.70
CA GLU A 6 4.39 18.10 -4.71
C GLU A 6 5.07 16.74 -4.90
N LEU A 7 5.26 16.35 -6.15
CA LEU A 7 6.01 15.16 -6.53
C LEU A 7 7.35 15.58 -7.13
N TRP A 8 8.41 15.01 -6.59
CA TRP A 8 9.79 15.30 -6.97
C TRP A 8 10.46 14.03 -7.45
N ASN A 9 11.27 14.16 -8.50
CA ASN A 9 12.22 13.13 -8.91
C ASN A 9 13.45 13.26 -8.00
N TYR A 10 13.77 12.18 -7.30
CA TYR A 10 14.87 12.15 -6.35
C TYR A 10 16.23 12.25 -7.05
N GLU A 11 16.40 11.60 -8.20
CA GLU A 11 17.70 11.46 -8.89
C GLU A 11 18.22 12.80 -9.42
N ASP A 12 17.33 13.61 -9.99
CA ASP A 12 17.69 14.90 -10.61
C ASP A 12 17.21 16.13 -9.81
N GLY A 13 16.46 15.92 -8.72
CA GLY A 13 15.90 16.98 -7.90
C GLY A 13 14.84 17.84 -8.61
N THR A 14 14.30 17.38 -9.73
CA THR A 14 13.29 18.13 -10.48
C THR A 14 11.88 17.86 -9.95
N ARG A 15 11.02 18.88 -9.97
CA ARG A 15 9.61 18.72 -9.63
C ARG A 15 8.86 18.12 -10.81
N VAL A 16 8.39 16.89 -10.65
CA VAL A 16 7.60 16.14 -11.65
C VAL A 16 6.19 16.71 -11.75
N ALA A 17 5.56 16.97 -10.60
CA ALA A 17 4.19 17.45 -10.55
C ALA A 17 3.88 18.23 -9.26
N SER A 18 2.79 18.98 -9.29
CA SER A 18 2.32 19.77 -8.17
C SER A 18 0.82 19.93 -8.26
N TRP A 19 0.12 19.52 -7.20
CA TRP A 19 -1.33 19.55 -7.14
C TRP A 19 -1.81 20.34 -5.94
N GLN A 20 -2.86 21.12 -6.14
CA GLN A 20 -3.56 21.77 -5.05
C GLN A 20 -4.70 20.87 -4.60
N ILE A 21 -4.58 20.34 -3.38
CA ILE A 21 -5.61 19.49 -2.80
C ILE A 21 -6.71 20.41 -2.29
N ARG A 22 -7.94 20.17 -2.76
CA ARG A 22 -9.10 21.02 -2.46
C ARG A 22 -9.68 20.78 -1.07
N GLU A 23 -9.24 19.72 -0.40
CA GLU A 23 -9.73 19.33 0.90
C GLU A 23 -9.30 20.31 1.98
N GLU A 24 -10.21 20.53 2.91
CA GLU A 24 -9.97 21.35 4.08
C GLU A 24 -9.21 20.52 5.11
N GLY A 25 -8.23 21.14 5.77
CA GLY A 25 -7.36 20.49 6.75
C GLY A 25 -5.90 20.35 6.31
N SER A 26 -5.08 19.96 7.27
CA SER A 26 -3.67 19.65 7.06
C SER A 26 -3.51 18.21 6.59
N LEU A 27 -2.69 18.00 5.57
CA LEU A 27 -2.30 16.64 5.18
C LEU A 27 -1.42 16.03 6.28
N CYS A 28 -1.75 14.82 6.72
CA CYS A 28 -1.02 14.14 7.79
C CYS A 28 -0.01 13.13 7.26
N ASP A 29 -0.38 12.36 6.25
CA ASP A 29 0.47 11.32 5.67
C ASP A 29 0.17 11.12 4.19
N VAL A 30 1.18 10.73 3.43
CA VAL A 30 1.11 10.47 1.98
C VAL A 30 1.94 9.24 1.65
N LYS A 31 1.36 8.30 0.90
CA LYS A 31 2.02 7.06 0.47
C LYS A 31 1.72 6.75 -0.99
N PHE A 32 2.73 6.23 -1.70
CA PHE A 32 2.53 5.58 -3.00
C PHE A 32 2.00 4.17 -2.81
N ILE A 33 1.15 3.74 -3.74
CA ILE A 33 0.76 2.33 -3.88
C ILE A 33 1.53 1.75 -5.06
N PRO A 34 2.65 1.05 -4.86
CA PRO A 34 3.54 0.65 -5.96
C PRO A 34 2.92 -0.31 -6.98
N GLN A 35 1.86 -1.02 -6.61
CA GLN A 35 1.14 -1.93 -7.50
C GLN A 35 0.24 -1.21 -8.51
N THR A 36 -0.01 0.08 -8.27
CA THR A 36 -0.87 0.92 -9.09
C THR A 36 -0.18 2.28 -9.32
N ASP A 37 -0.74 3.13 -10.16
CA ASP A 37 -0.26 4.52 -10.27
C ASP A 37 -1.01 5.43 -9.28
N TRP A 38 -1.26 4.93 -8.06
CA TRP A 38 -2.09 5.62 -7.07
C TRP A 38 -1.29 6.21 -5.92
N ILE A 39 -1.85 7.26 -5.33
CA ILE A 39 -1.35 7.93 -4.13
C ILE A 39 -2.47 7.92 -3.09
N VAL A 40 -2.14 7.53 -1.86
CA VAL A 40 -3.03 7.68 -0.70
C VAL A 40 -2.60 8.91 0.07
N ILE A 41 -3.58 9.74 0.40
CA ILE A 41 -3.40 10.92 1.23
C ILE A 41 -4.35 10.80 2.41
N THR A 42 -3.86 11.09 3.62
CA THR A 42 -4.74 11.29 4.77
C THR A 42 -4.77 12.75 5.17
N SER A 43 -5.97 13.23 5.46
CA SER A 43 -6.20 14.57 5.98
C SER A 43 -6.61 14.47 7.44
N GLY A 44 -5.92 15.23 8.29
CA GLY A 44 -6.36 15.49 9.65
C GLY A 44 -7.06 16.85 9.68
N SER A 45 -8.30 16.87 10.15
CA SER A 45 -8.90 18.11 10.61
C SER A 45 -8.40 18.38 12.04
N ASP A 46 -7.55 19.39 12.19
CA ASP A 46 -7.19 19.95 13.50
C ASP A 46 -8.33 20.81 14.09
N GLU A 47 -9.32 21.16 13.27
CA GLU A 47 -10.47 21.97 13.68
C GLU A 47 -11.61 21.07 14.17
N ALA A 48 -11.53 20.66 15.44
CA ALA A 48 -12.72 20.33 16.22
C ALA A 48 -13.46 21.63 16.59
N LEU A 49 -13.89 22.41 15.58
CA LEU A 49 -14.82 23.51 15.81
C LEU A 49 -16.23 22.94 15.80
N VAL A 50 -16.80 22.85 17.00
CA VAL A 50 -18.18 22.48 17.27
C VAL A 50 -19.12 23.41 16.50
N TYR A 51 -19.49 23.01 15.28
CA TYR A 51 -20.70 23.43 14.61
C TYR A 51 -21.44 22.16 14.21
N ASP A 52 -22.51 21.88 14.94
CA ASP A 52 -23.64 21.00 14.64
C ASP A 52 -23.36 19.72 13.81
N VAL A 53 -23.20 18.61 14.53
CA VAL A 53 -23.41 17.20 14.16
C VAL A 53 -23.57 16.87 12.66
N GLN A 54 -22.45 16.80 11.94
CA GLN A 54 -22.23 15.83 10.88
C GLN A 54 -20.72 15.60 10.64
N THR A 55 -20.21 14.53 11.25
CA THR A 55 -18.93 13.83 10.96
C THR A 55 -17.64 14.66 10.98
N SER A 56 -17.12 14.90 12.18
CA SER A 56 -15.68 15.15 12.41
C SER A 56 -14.88 13.84 12.25
N GLY A 57 -14.70 13.41 11.00
CA GLY A 57 -13.94 12.22 10.64
C GLY A 57 -12.55 12.58 10.12
N SER A 58 -11.58 11.68 10.29
CA SER A 58 -10.37 11.72 9.48
C SER A 58 -10.62 10.93 8.19
N ASP A 59 -10.16 11.49 7.07
CA ASP A 59 -10.42 10.91 5.76
C ASP A 59 -9.14 10.30 5.17
N ALA A 60 -9.29 9.16 4.50
CA ALA A 60 -8.29 8.61 3.60
C ALA A 60 -8.77 8.77 2.15
N LEU A 61 -7.97 9.44 1.33
CA LEU A 61 -8.27 9.83 -0.03
C LEU A 61 -7.34 9.11 -0.99
N PHE A 62 -7.92 8.46 -2.00
CA PHE A 62 -7.20 7.68 -2.99
C PHE A 62 -7.25 8.40 -4.31
N TYR A 63 -6.08 8.77 -4.83
CA TYR A 63 -5.95 9.46 -6.11
C TYR A 63 -5.21 8.58 -7.12
N GLU A 64 -5.69 8.59 -8.36
CA GLU A 64 -4.96 8.08 -9.51
C GLU A 64 -4.15 9.21 -10.14
N VAL A 65 -2.88 8.92 -10.46
CA VAL A 65 -2.04 9.85 -11.22
C VAL A 65 -2.33 9.68 -12.71
N GLN A 66 -2.96 10.68 -13.33
CA GLN A 66 -3.23 10.71 -14.76
C GLN A 66 -2.42 11.84 -15.41
N GLY A 67 -1.15 11.56 -15.70
CA GLY A 67 -0.20 12.55 -16.21
C GLY A 67 0.04 13.67 -15.18
N SER A 68 -0.36 14.89 -15.50
CA SER A 68 -0.22 16.05 -14.60
C SER A 68 -1.41 16.27 -13.67
N ASN A 69 -2.43 15.40 -13.69
CA ASN A 69 -3.64 15.55 -12.89
C ASN A 69 -3.76 14.43 -11.84
N LEU A 70 -4.43 14.74 -10.73
CA LEU A 70 -4.89 13.74 -9.76
C LEU A 70 -6.39 13.55 -9.93
N HIS A 71 -6.80 12.31 -10.15
CA HIS A 71 -8.20 11.93 -10.20
C HIS A 71 -8.58 11.21 -8.91
N LEU A 72 -9.53 11.76 -8.14
CA LEU A 72 -10.00 11.12 -6.92
C LEU A 72 -10.77 9.84 -7.28
N ILE A 73 -10.26 8.69 -6.85
CA ILE A 73 -10.87 7.38 -7.07
C ILE A 73 -11.89 7.09 -5.96
N LYS A 74 -11.47 7.29 -4.71
CA LYS A 74 -12.23 6.88 -3.54
C LYS A 74 -11.93 7.80 -2.37
N ARG A 75 -12.98 8.16 -1.64
CA ARG A 75 -12.92 8.81 -0.33
C ARG A 75 -13.38 7.80 0.70
N MET A 76 -12.54 7.54 1.69
CA MET A 76 -12.85 6.64 2.80
C MET A 76 -13.01 7.45 4.07
N MET A 77 -14.15 7.23 4.72
CA MET A 77 -14.48 7.80 6.00
C MET A 77 -14.68 6.64 6.97
N VAL A 78 -14.07 6.73 8.15
CA VAL A 78 -14.37 5.82 9.25
C VAL A 78 -15.33 6.55 10.17
N GLU A 79 -16.57 6.05 10.22
CA GLU A 79 -17.54 6.53 11.20
C GLU A 79 -17.02 6.22 12.61
N TYR A 80 -16.62 7.27 13.31
CA TYR A 80 -16.35 7.15 14.73
C TYR A 80 -17.69 6.98 15.45
N PRO A 81 -17.88 5.90 16.23
CA PRO A 81 -18.97 5.88 17.18
C PRO A 81 -18.74 7.09 18.09
N SER A 82 -19.78 7.92 18.26
CA SER A 82 -19.77 9.14 19.06
C SER A 82 -19.21 8.85 20.45
N LEU A 83 -17.90 8.97 20.60
CA LEU A 83 -17.17 8.76 21.83
C LEU A 83 -16.84 10.14 22.35
N ASP A 84 -17.07 10.34 23.65
CA ASP A 84 -16.90 11.62 24.36
C ASP A 84 -15.74 12.44 23.80
N GLU A 85 -16.04 13.71 23.50
CA GLU A 85 -15.27 14.73 22.76
C GLU A 85 -13.83 15.00 23.24
N GLN A 86 -13.32 14.23 24.20
CA GLN A 86 -12.07 14.50 24.90
C GLN A 86 -10.83 13.84 24.27
N TYR A 87 -10.99 13.10 23.16
CA TYR A 87 -9.86 12.45 22.49
C TYR A 87 -9.32 13.34 21.38
N ASN A 88 -8.27 14.11 21.70
CA ASN A 88 -7.44 14.85 20.75
C ASN A 88 -7.16 14.02 19.50
N SER A 89 -7.55 14.57 18.34
CA SER A 89 -7.50 13.94 17.03
C SER A 89 -6.13 13.29 16.78
N PRO A 90 -6.04 11.95 16.82
CA PRO A 90 -4.77 11.27 16.66
C PRO A 90 -4.37 11.25 15.19
N ALA A 91 -3.10 11.54 14.93
CA ALA A 91 -2.50 11.46 13.61
C ALA A 91 -2.86 10.14 12.91
N VAL A 92 -3.40 10.25 11.70
CA VAL A 92 -3.65 9.10 10.85
C VAL A 92 -2.32 8.66 10.24
N GLN A 93 -2.01 7.38 10.37
CA GLN A 93 -0.84 6.77 9.70
C GLN A 93 -1.30 5.73 8.69
N ILE A 94 -0.57 5.63 7.59
CA ILE A 94 -0.85 4.72 6.49
C ILE A 94 0.33 3.76 6.29
N ALA A 95 0.03 2.49 6.10
CA ALA A 95 0.94 1.54 5.51
C ALA A 95 0.27 0.92 4.29
N VAL A 96 1.05 0.77 3.22
CA VAL A 96 0.61 0.08 1.99
C VAL A 96 1.39 -1.21 1.90
N HIS A 97 0.70 -2.31 1.65
CA HIS A 97 1.37 -3.59 1.44
C HIS A 97 2.16 -3.51 0.14
N SER A 98 3.31 -4.19 0.03
CA SER A 98 4.19 -4.07 -1.15
C SER A 98 3.72 -4.83 -2.39
N SER A 99 3.06 -5.98 -2.21
CA SER A 99 2.57 -6.84 -3.31
C SER A 99 1.06 -7.11 -3.34
N LEU A 100 0.38 -7.14 -2.19
CA LEU A 100 -1.05 -7.43 -2.06
C LEU A 100 -1.90 -6.15 -2.10
N PRO A 101 -3.19 -6.26 -2.45
CA PRO A 101 -4.11 -5.13 -2.54
C PRO A 101 -4.60 -4.61 -1.18
N TYR A 102 -3.69 -4.50 -0.22
CA TYR A 102 -3.99 -4.15 1.17
C TYR A 102 -3.41 -2.81 1.60
N ILE A 103 -4.25 -2.03 2.28
CA ILE A 103 -3.86 -0.77 2.92
C ILE A 103 -4.24 -0.88 4.38
N LEU A 104 -3.38 -0.38 5.23
CA LEU A 104 -3.59 -0.33 6.65
C LEU A 104 -3.56 1.11 7.10
N THR A 105 -4.64 1.57 7.71
CA THR A 105 -4.74 2.93 8.24
C THR A 105 -5.02 2.87 9.73
N SER A 106 -4.40 3.78 10.48
CA SER A 106 -4.76 3.99 11.89
C SER A 106 -5.60 5.23 12.05
N PHE A 107 -6.76 5.07 12.67
CA PHE A 107 -7.70 6.11 13.04
C PHE A 107 -7.79 6.11 14.57
N GLY A 108 -6.77 6.69 15.20
CA GLY A 108 -6.62 6.68 16.64
C GLY A 108 -6.50 5.29 17.23
N ARG A 109 -7.59 4.80 17.82
CA ARG A 109 -7.66 3.46 18.44
C ARG A 109 -8.16 2.39 17.49
N LEU A 110 -8.62 2.79 16.31
CA LEU A 110 -9.05 1.92 15.25
C LEU A 110 -7.86 1.70 14.32
N VAL A 111 -7.61 0.47 13.95
CA VAL A 111 -6.77 0.15 12.81
C VAL A 111 -7.69 -0.51 11.78
N VAL A 112 -7.68 -0.03 10.55
CA VAL A 112 -8.54 -0.55 9.48
C VAL A 112 -7.65 -1.08 8.38
N LEU A 113 -7.86 -2.35 8.03
CA LEU A 113 -7.31 -2.96 6.83
C LEU A 113 -8.34 -2.84 5.72
N TRP A 114 -7.93 -2.32 4.58
CA TRP A 114 -8.73 -2.14 3.37
C TRP A 114 -8.23 -3.10 2.29
N ASP A 115 -9.14 -3.84 1.67
CA ASP A 115 -8.87 -4.69 0.50
C ASP A 115 -9.46 -4.03 -0.75
N TRP A 116 -8.61 -3.38 -1.56
CA TRP A 116 -9.12 -2.69 -2.75
C TRP A 116 -9.41 -3.62 -3.93
N ALA A 117 -9.04 -4.90 -3.86
CA ALA A 117 -9.40 -5.87 -4.90
C ALA A 117 -10.83 -6.38 -4.71
N GLU A 118 -11.28 -6.52 -3.47
CA GLU A 118 -12.63 -6.95 -3.10
C GLU A 118 -13.54 -5.74 -2.80
N ASP A 119 -13.69 -4.84 -3.78
CA ASP A 119 -14.54 -3.63 -3.70
C ASP A 119 -14.35 -2.79 -2.43
N TRP A 120 -13.10 -2.67 -1.98
CA TRP A 120 -12.74 -1.94 -0.76
C TRP A 120 -13.36 -2.51 0.52
N GLU A 121 -13.51 -3.83 0.61
CA GLU A 121 -13.87 -4.50 1.86
C GLU A 121 -12.94 -4.09 3.02
N THR A 122 -13.50 -4.03 4.23
CA THR A 122 -12.76 -3.54 5.40
C THR A 122 -12.79 -4.50 6.56
N ILE A 123 -11.65 -4.62 7.22
CA ILE A 123 -11.51 -5.31 8.50
C ILE A 123 -11.07 -4.28 9.52
N THR A 124 -11.97 -3.96 10.46
CA THR A 124 -11.71 -2.99 11.53
C THR A 124 -11.22 -3.70 12.80
N PHE A 125 -10.03 -3.34 13.23
CA PHE A 125 -9.44 -3.77 14.49
C PHE A 125 -9.66 -2.71 15.57
N LYS A 126 -10.44 -3.07 16.59
CA LYS A 126 -10.66 -2.24 17.78
C LYS A 126 -9.69 -2.66 18.89
N GLY A 127 -8.90 -1.70 19.40
CA GLY A 127 -8.12 -1.93 20.61
C GLY A 127 -9.02 -2.34 21.79
N ARG A 128 -8.62 -3.34 22.58
CA ARG A 128 -9.44 -3.87 23.71
C ARG A 128 -9.67 -2.86 24.83
N ASN A 129 -8.81 -1.86 24.99
CA ASN A 129 -8.86 -0.95 26.13
C ASN A 129 -9.44 0.40 25.71
N LYS A 130 -10.60 0.74 26.29
CA LYS A 130 -11.23 2.07 26.17
C LYS A 130 -10.36 3.21 26.69
N ASP A 131 -9.32 2.91 27.46
CA ASP A 131 -8.36 3.90 27.98
C ASP A 131 -6.97 3.76 27.33
N GLY A 132 -6.86 2.94 26.29
CA GLY A 132 -5.57 2.66 25.66
C GLY A 132 -5.06 3.82 24.79
N PRO A 133 -3.73 4.04 24.71
CA PRO A 133 -3.18 4.96 23.73
C PRO A 133 -3.50 4.53 22.30
N CYS A 134 -3.61 5.53 21.43
CA CYS A 134 -3.81 5.39 19.99
C CYS A 134 -2.65 4.63 19.33
N ALA A 135 -2.93 3.95 18.22
CA ALA A 135 -1.89 3.46 17.34
C ALA A 135 -1.17 4.67 16.75
N THR A 136 0.12 4.78 17.00
CA THR A 136 0.94 5.92 16.56
C THR A 136 1.68 5.63 15.26
N ALA A 137 1.75 4.36 14.86
CA ALA A 137 2.30 3.92 13.60
C ALA A 137 1.75 2.54 13.24
N VAL A 138 1.65 2.30 11.94
CA VAL A 138 1.21 1.02 11.36
C VAL A 138 2.21 0.61 10.29
N ALA A 139 2.46 -0.69 10.18
CA ALA A 139 3.37 -1.24 9.17
C ALA A 139 2.98 -2.66 8.79
N PHE A 140 3.23 -3.03 7.54
CA PHE A 140 3.28 -4.43 7.14
C PHE A 140 4.66 -5.00 7.45
N HIS A 141 4.72 -6.28 7.81
CA HIS A 141 6.00 -6.96 7.97
C HIS A 141 6.75 -6.99 6.63
N PRO A 142 8.05 -6.58 6.57
CA PRO A 142 8.79 -6.45 5.32
C PRO A 142 9.18 -7.81 4.70
N THR A 143 9.22 -8.87 5.51
CA THR A 143 9.77 -10.16 5.16
C THR A 143 8.64 -11.15 4.91
N ASP A 144 8.30 -11.35 3.64
CA ASP A 144 8.05 -12.63 2.97
C ASP A 144 6.94 -12.52 1.91
N SER A 145 7.35 -12.43 0.64
CA SER A 145 6.45 -12.68 -0.49
C SER A 145 6.04 -14.16 -0.59
N ASN A 146 6.75 -15.07 0.11
CA ASN A 146 6.59 -16.53 0.00
C ASN A 146 5.97 -17.20 1.23
N ILE A 147 5.91 -16.50 2.36
CA ILE A 147 5.15 -16.94 3.53
C ILE A 147 3.89 -16.09 3.52
N CYS A 148 2.73 -16.73 3.37
CA CYS A 148 1.39 -16.14 3.49
C CYS A 148 1.18 -15.48 4.87
N SER A 149 1.93 -14.42 5.13
CA SER A 149 2.04 -13.73 6.39
C SER A 149 1.79 -12.27 6.12
N ASN A 150 0.58 -11.92 5.67
CA ASN A 150 -0.53 -11.42 6.49
C ASN A 150 -0.23 -10.88 7.92
N LEU A 151 1.02 -10.56 8.25
CA LEU A 151 1.45 -10.09 9.54
C LEU A 151 1.46 -8.57 9.49
N VAL A 152 0.48 -8.00 10.16
CA VAL A 152 0.35 -6.57 10.38
C VAL A 152 0.96 -6.24 11.73
N VAL A 153 1.85 -5.25 11.76
CA VAL A 153 2.39 -4.71 13.01
C VAL A 153 1.75 -3.35 13.26
N ALA A 154 1.01 -3.24 14.35
CA ALA A 154 0.53 -1.97 14.87
C ALA A 154 1.42 -1.56 16.06
N LEU A 155 2.07 -0.41 15.95
CA LEU A 155 2.91 0.13 17.01
C LEU A 155 2.05 0.98 17.94
N ARG A 156 2.17 0.70 19.24
CA ARG A 156 1.52 1.48 20.29
C ARG A 156 2.56 2.34 20.99
N ASP A 157 2.11 3.50 21.46
CA ASP A 157 2.83 4.26 22.47
C ASP A 157 3.01 3.43 23.77
N GLN A 158 4.09 3.70 24.51
CA GLN A 158 4.60 2.96 25.68
C GLN A 158 5.39 1.67 25.40
N GLY A 159 6.01 1.54 24.23
CA GLY A 159 6.96 0.46 23.93
C GLY A 159 6.35 -0.94 23.82
N LYS A 160 5.03 -1.02 23.66
CA LYS A 160 4.31 -2.26 23.34
C LYS A 160 3.93 -2.20 21.87
N PHE A 161 4.03 -3.31 21.17
CA PHE A 161 3.51 -3.45 19.82
C PHE A 161 2.54 -4.60 19.77
N PHE A 162 1.56 -4.47 18.90
CA PHE A 162 0.59 -5.53 18.63
C PHE A 162 0.91 -6.10 17.27
N VAL A 163 0.94 -7.43 17.22
CA VAL A 163 1.08 -8.16 15.99
C VAL A 163 -0.29 -8.75 15.68
N LEU A 164 -0.86 -8.27 14.58
CA LEU A 164 -2.13 -8.71 14.02
C LEU A 164 -1.80 -9.70 12.91
N LYS A 165 -2.36 -10.91 13.01
CA LYS A 165 -2.25 -11.91 11.95
C LYS A 165 -3.57 -11.95 11.20
N ILE A 166 -3.54 -11.59 9.92
CA ILE A 166 -4.68 -11.74 9.03
C ILE A 166 -4.76 -13.24 8.67
N VAL A 167 -5.84 -13.90 9.06
CA VAL A 167 -6.06 -15.30 8.68
C VAL A 167 -7.03 -15.27 7.51
N THR A 168 -6.51 -15.32 6.28
CA THR A 168 -7.35 -15.49 5.11
C THR A 168 -7.94 -16.89 5.18
N LYS A 169 -9.26 -16.96 5.11
CA LYS A 169 -9.96 -18.22 5.20
C LYS A 169 -9.79 -18.94 3.87
N GLY A 170 -8.97 -20.00 3.84
CA GLY A 170 -9.00 -20.95 2.71
C GLY A 170 -10.44 -21.45 2.54
N GLU A 171 -10.91 -21.55 1.29
CA GLU A 171 -12.30 -21.78 0.83
C GLU A 171 -13.10 -22.87 1.56
N ASN A 172 -13.40 -22.70 2.85
CA ASN A 172 -14.18 -23.64 3.62
C ASN A 172 -15.43 -22.91 4.13
N LYS A 173 -16.50 -23.05 3.36
CA LYS A 173 -17.81 -22.41 3.60
C LYS A 173 -18.31 -22.77 5.01
N GLY A 174 -18.49 -21.77 5.89
CA GLY A 174 -19.34 -21.94 7.08
C GLY A 174 -18.78 -21.63 8.49
N SER A 175 -17.85 -20.70 8.67
CA SER A 175 -17.40 -20.30 10.03
C SER A 175 -17.16 -18.79 10.12
N LYS A 176 -17.65 -18.18 11.20
CA LYS A 176 -17.39 -16.79 11.59
C LYS A 176 -15.90 -16.61 11.88
N GLU A 177 -15.34 -15.52 11.41
CA GLU A 177 -13.93 -15.15 11.60
C GLU A 177 -13.59 -15.00 13.09
N GLY A 178 -12.52 -15.69 13.53
CA GLY A 178 -11.99 -15.62 14.88
C GLY A 178 -10.58 -15.06 14.84
N MET A 179 -10.37 -13.92 15.51
CA MET A 179 -9.08 -13.24 15.55
C MET A 179 -8.15 -13.85 16.61
N GLN A 180 -6.91 -14.16 16.25
CA GLN A 180 -5.84 -14.43 17.21
C GLN A 180 -4.95 -13.19 17.34
N MET A 181 -5.01 -12.53 18.49
CA MET A 181 -4.12 -11.42 18.83
C MET A 181 -3.04 -11.94 19.77
N ALA A 182 -1.77 -11.80 19.37
CA ALA A 182 -0.63 -12.06 20.23
C ALA A 182 -0.02 -10.72 20.65
N SER A 183 0.07 -10.47 21.96
CA SER A 183 0.85 -9.35 22.48
C SER A 183 2.29 -9.82 22.66
N VAL A 184 3.22 -9.18 21.96
CA VAL A 184 4.66 -9.43 22.16
C VAL A 184 5.24 -8.21 22.87
N SER A 185 5.89 -8.44 24.01
CA SER A 185 6.58 -7.40 24.75
C SER A 185 8.07 -7.69 24.66
N ALA A 186 8.81 -6.86 23.92
CA ALA A 186 10.27 -6.94 23.94
C ALA A 186 10.76 -6.47 25.30
N LYS A 187 11.16 -7.40 26.17
CA LYS A 187 11.78 -7.08 27.46
C LYS A 187 13.22 -6.68 27.18
N ARG A 188 13.48 -5.38 27.03
CA ARG A 188 14.84 -4.86 26.87
C ARG A 188 15.64 -5.21 28.13
N SER A 189 16.66 -6.05 27.98
CA SER A 189 17.61 -6.37 29.05
C SER A 189 18.28 -5.06 29.49
N ARG A 190 17.86 -4.51 30.64
CA ARG A 190 18.64 -3.47 31.31
C ARG A 190 19.79 -4.19 32.00
N THR A 191 21.00 -4.05 31.46
CA THR A 191 22.23 -4.39 32.16
C THR A 191 22.31 -3.49 33.38
N ALA A 192 21.96 -4.03 34.56
CA ALA A 192 22.09 -3.31 35.81
C ALA A 192 23.57 -3.32 36.21
N THR A 193 24.21 -2.16 36.16
CA THR A 193 25.49 -1.93 36.84
C THR A 193 25.23 -2.02 38.34
N VAL A 194 25.70 -3.09 38.97
CA VAL A 194 25.60 -3.35 40.40
C VAL A 194 26.62 -2.46 41.13
N THR A 195 26.14 -1.67 42.10
CA THR A 195 26.97 -1.09 43.17
C THR A 195 26.47 -1.64 44.50
N PRO A 196 27.34 -2.16 45.39
CA PRO A 196 26.90 -2.73 46.65
C PRO A 196 26.78 -1.65 47.74
N ILE A 197 25.64 -1.59 48.41
CA ILE A 197 25.52 -0.92 49.72
C ILE A 197 24.94 -1.92 50.71
N THR A 198 25.77 -2.28 51.68
CA THR A 198 25.44 -2.98 52.92
C THR A 198 24.69 -2.06 53.86
N THR A 199 23.61 -2.54 54.51
CA THR A 199 23.50 -2.68 55.98
C THR A 199 22.13 -3.24 56.37
N ALA A 200 22.15 -4.07 57.41
CA ALA A 200 21.06 -4.87 57.98
C ALA A 200 20.09 -4.08 58.87
N VAL A 201 18.90 -4.66 59.16
CA VAL A 201 18.37 -5.00 60.51
C VAL A 201 16.99 -5.69 60.36
N ASP A 202 16.77 -6.70 61.22
CA ASP A 202 15.72 -7.73 61.33
C ASP A 202 14.25 -7.29 61.59
N GLU A 203 13.32 -8.21 61.26
CA GLU A 203 12.32 -8.92 62.13
C GLU A 203 10.92 -9.17 61.46
N PRO A 204 10.07 -10.13 61.90
CA PRO A 204 9.60 -11.21 61.03
C PRO A 204 8.06 -11.41 60.94
N ALA A 205 7.68 -12.48 60.23
CA ALA A 205 6.44 -13.27 60.31
C ALA A 205 5.33 -13.02 59.26
N SER A 206 5.21 -13.94 58.30
CA SER A 206 4.15 -14.96 58.27
C SER A 206 4.23 -15.78 56.97
N VAL A 207 4.49 -17.08 57.14
CA VAL A 207 4.74 -18.04 56.06
C VAL A 207 3.44 -18.76 55.70
N SER A 208 2.91 -18.48 54.51
CA SER A 208 1.98 -19.39 53.82
C SER A 208 2.79 -20.36 52.98
N LYS A 209 2.93 -21.60 53.46
CA LYS A 209 3.60 -22.70 52.74
C LYS A 209 2.80 -23.06 51.49
N LYS A 210 3.22 -22.53 50.34
CA LYS A 210 2.81 -23.01 49.01
C LYS A 210 3.90 -23.94 48.51
N THR A 211 3.64 -25.24 48.55
CA THR A 211 4.54 -26.26 48.01
C THR A 211 4.64 -26.09 46.50
N VAL A 212 5.70 -25.42 46.05
CA VAL A 212 6.12 -25.38 44.66
C VAL A 212 6.94 -26.64 44.44
N VAL A 213 6.38 -27.60 43.70
CA VAL A 213 7.13 -28.74 43.18
C VAL A 213 7.96 -28.20 42.03
N GLU A 214 9.23 -27.90 42.31
CA GLU A 214 10.24 -27.59 41.31
C GLU A 214 10.56 -28.88 40.55
N VAL A 215 9.84 -29.13 39.45
CA VAL A 215 10.20 -30.17 38.49
C VAL A 215 11.41 -29.66 37.73
N LYS A 216 12.59 -30.01 38.24
CA LYS A 216 13.87 -29.83 37.57
C LYS A 216 13.91 -30.79 36.38
N ALA A 217 13.32 -30.38 35.26
CA ALA A 217 13.53 -31.02 33.98
C ALA A 217 14.91 -30.57 33.47
N GLU A 218 15.96 -31.24 33.95
CA GLU A 218 17.25 -31.27 33.26
C GLU A 218 17.03 -32.07 31.96
N ALA A 219 16.35 -31.44 31.00
CA ALA A 219 16.37 -31.89 29.62
C ALA A 219 17.73 -31.49 29.06
N ASP A 220 18.63 -32.46 29.10
CA ASP A 220 19.91 -32.44 28.40
C ASP A 220 19.61 -32.26 26.90
N CYS A 221 19.55 -31.00 26.47
CA CYS A 221 19.17 -30.58 25.13
C CYS A 221 20.41 -30.38 24.23
N ASP A 222 21.53 -30.99 24.61
CA ASP A 222 22.82 -30.94 23.92
C ASP A 222 22.91 -31.99 22.81
N SER A 223 21.85 -32.15 22.01
CA SER A 223 21.91 -33.02 20.82
C SER A 223 22.23 -32.20 19.57
N PRO A 224 23.45 -32.24 19.00
CA PRO A 224 23.82 -31.56 17.75
C PRO A 224 23.09 -32.11 16.51
N GLU A 225 22.18 -33.08 16.66
CA GLU A 225 21.43 -33.67 15.54
C GLU A 225 20.31 -32.78 15.03
N TRP A 226 19.63 -32.01 15.89
CA TRP A 226 18.54 -31.14 15.44
C TRP A 226 19.07 -29.96 14.62
N GLU A 227 20.24 -29.44 14.96
CA GLU A 227 20.90 -28.36 14.21
C GLU A 227 21.24 -28.80 12.78
N LYS A 228 21.79 -30.02 12.62
CA LYS A 228 22.03 -30.61 11.30
C LYS A 228 20.74 -30.76 10.48
N ARG A 229 19.63 -31.15 11.11
CA ARG A 229 18.32 -31.24 10.42
C ARG A 229 17.83 -29.88 9.96
N ILE A 230 17.99 -28.83 10.77
CA ILE A 230 17.61 -27.47 10.38
C ILE A 230 18.47 -26.99 9.22
N GLN A 231 19.79 -27.16 9.28
CA GLN A 231 20.70 -26.79 8.21
C GLN A 231 20.37 -27.51 6.89
N GLN A 232 20.01 -28.80 6.96
CA GLN A 232 19.57 -29.56 5.80
C GLN A 232 18.27 -29.00 5.20
N VAL A 233 17.26 -28.74 6.05
CA VAL A 233 15.98 -28.19 5.58
C VAL A 233 16.14 -26.80 4.97
N MET A 234 17.01 -25.96 5.54
CA MET A 234 17.33 -24.65 4.98
C MET A 234 17.99 -24.78 3.60
N SER A 235 18.97 -25.69 3.47
CA SER A 235 19.67 -25.93 2.19
C SER A 235 18.71 -26.44 1.10
N ASP A 236 17.82 -27.37 1.46
CA ASP A 236 16.80 -27.90 0.54
C ASP A 236 15.81 -26.82 0.10
N LEU A 237 15.45 -25.90 1.01
CA LEU A 237 14.55 -24.78 0.72
C LEU A 237 15.21 -23.73 -0.18
N GLU A 238 16.46 -23.38 0.10
CA GLU A 238 17.25 -22.46 -0.73
C GLU A 238 17.43 -23.01 -2.14
N LEU A 239 17.69 -24.32 -2.28
CA LEU A 239 17.79 -24.98 -3.59
C LEU A 239 16.47 -24.88 -4.37
N LYS A 240 15.34 -25.22 -3.75
CA LYS A 240 14.00 -25.10 -4.37
C LYS A 240 13.69 -23.66 -4.78
N HIS A 241 14.09 -22.69 -3.96
CA HIS A 241 13.89 -21.28 -4.29
C HIS A 241 14.71 -20.86 -5.52
N MET A 242 15.98 -21.28 -5.59
CA MET A 242 16.82 -21.00 -6.77
C MET A 242 16.28 -21.65 -8.04
N GLU A 243 15.78 -22.89 -7.97
CA GLU A 243 15.15 -23.58 -9.09
C GLU A 243 13.90 -22.82 -9.59
N ALA A 244 13.00 -22.43 -8.68
CA ALA A 244 11.81 -21.66 -9.03
C ALA A 244 12.14 -20.29 -9.64
N VAL A 245 13.16 -19.59 -9.11
CA VAL A 245 13.63 -18.32 -9.68
C VAL A 245 14.21 -18.52 -11.08
N LYS A 246 14.91 -19.63 -11.32
CA LYS A 246 15.46 -19.95 -12.64
C LYS A 246 14.33 -20.21 -13.66
N GLU A 247 13.33 -21.01 -13.30
CA GLU A 247 12.16 -21.28 -14.14
C GLU A 247 11.40 -19.98 -14.49
N LEU A 248 11.17 -19.10 -13.51
CA LEU A 248 10.55 -17.80 -13.74
C LEU A 248 11.36 -16.89 -14.67
N ARG A 249 12.70 -16.93 -14.59
CA ARG A 249 13.57 -16.17 -15.51
C ARG A 249 13.48 -16.69 -16.94
N GLU A 250 13.43 -18.01 -17.11
CA GLU A 250 13.26 -18.65 -18.41
C GLU A 250 11.90 -18.30 -19.02
N GLU A 251 10.81 -18.42 -18.24
CA GLU A 251 9.47 -18.02 -18.67
C GLU A 251 9.40 -16.53 -19.04
N HIS A 252 10.00 -15.66 -18.24
CA HIS A 252 10.04 -14.22 -18.53
C HIS A 252 10.79 -13.94 -19.84
N SER A 253 11.93 -14.59 -20.07
CA SER A 253 12.70 -14.47 -21.32
C SER A 253 11.87 -14.89 -22.53
N GLU A 254 11.11 -15.98 -22.44
CA GLU A 254 10.22 -16.42 -23.52
C GLU A 254 9.08 -15.42 -23.79
N ARG A 255 8.46 -14.89 -22.72
CA ARG A 255 7.39 -13.88 -22.85
C ARG A 255 7.92 -12.60 -23.51
N VAL A 256 9.13 -12.15 -23.16
CA VAL A 256 9.77 -10.98 -23.76
C VAL A 256 10.03 -11.21 -25.25
N GLN A 257 10.65 -12.33 -25.64
CA GLN A 257 10.90 -12.64 -27.05
C GLN A 257 9.59 -12.71 -27.86
N LYS A 258 8.53 -13.29 -27.29
CA LYS A 258 7.20 -13.34 -27.93
C LYS A 258 6.60 -11.94 -28.13
N LEU A 259 6.80 -11.03 -27.18
CA LEU A 259 6.35 -9.64 -27.30
C LEU A 259 7.15 -8.88 -28.36
N GLU A 260 8.47 -9.05 -28.42
CA GLU A 260 9.32 -8.44 -29.44
C GLU A 260 8.91 -8.84 -30.86
N VAL A 261 8.63 -10.13 -31.08
CA VAL A 261 8.14 -10.63 -32.38
C VAL A 261 6.78 -10.00 -32.74
N ARG A 262 5.89 -9.85 -31.77
CA ARG A 262 4.59 -9.18 -31.98
C ARG A 262 4.76 -7.70 -32.30
N HIS A 263 5.67 -7.01 -31.61
CA HIS A 263 5.98 -5.61 -31.83
C HIS A 263 6.52 -5.39 -33.25
N LEU A 264 7.53 -6.15 -33.65
CA LEU A 264 8.11 -6.08 -34.99
C LEU A 264 7.06 -6.35 -36.09
N LYS A 265 6.13 -7.27 -35.85
CA LYS A 265 5.00 -7.52 -36.77
C LYS A 265 4.04 -6.34 -36.84
N ALA A 266 3.76 -5.67 -35.72
CA ALA A 266 2.91 -4.49 -35.69
C ALA A 266 3.58 -3.31 -36.42
N GLU A 267 4.86 -3.06 -36.20
CA GLU A 267 5.64 -2.01 -36.89
C GLU A 267 5.61 -2.19 -38.41
N LYS A 268 5.82 -3.41 -38.91
CA LYS A 268 5.72 -3.71 -40.35
C LYS A 268 4.33 -3.40 -40.92
N ARG A 269 3.26 -3.63 -40.14
CA ARG A 269 1.90 -3.29 -40.54
C ARG A 269 1.68 -1.78 -40.57
N VAL A 270 2.21 -1.05 -39.58
CA VAL A 270 2.15 0.41 -39.54
C VAL A 270 2.87 0.99 -40.76
N HIS A 271 4.08 0.55 -41.05
CA HIS A 271 4.84 1.04 -42.21
C HIS A 271 4.10 0.79 -43.54
N LYS A 272 3.48 -0.38 -43.70
CA LYS A 272 2.63 -0.68 -44.87
C LYS A 272 1.43 0.26 -44.99
N LEU A 273 0.79 0.60 -43.87
CA LEU A 273 -0.34 1.53 -43.86
C LEU A 273 0.12 2.97 -44.16
N GLU A 274 1.29 3.38 -43.65
CA GLU A 274 1.90 4.67 -43.97
C GLU A 274 2.16 4.82 -45.47
N ASP A 275 2.68 3.78 -46.12
CA ASP A 275 2.85 3.75 -47.58
C ASP A 275 1.52 3.91 -48.32
N GLN A 276 0.47 3.21 -47.88
CA GLN A 276 -0.87 3.33 -48.47
C GLN A 276 -1.44 4.75 -48.31
N VAL A 277 -1.28 5.36 -47.13
CA VAL A 277 -1.70 6.74 -46.87
C VAL A 277 -0.93 7.73 -47.74
N ARG A 278 0.39 7.53 -47.92
CA ARG A 278 1.20 8.35 -48.83
C ARG A 278 0.70 8.27 -50.28
N ASN A 279 0.42 7.07 -50.77
CA ASN A 279 -0.10 6.85 -52.13
C ASN A 279 -1.47 7.52 -52.32
N LEU A 280 -2.42 7.31 -51.41
CA LEU A 280 -3.75 7.93 -51.48
C LEU A 280 -3.69 9.46 -51.42
N ARG A 281 -2.74 10.02 -50.67
CA ARG A 281 -2.52 11.47 -50.63
C ARG A 281 -2.03 11.99 -51.98
N ALA A 282 -1.09 11.30 -52.62
CA ALA A 282 -0.58 11.68 -53.94
C ALA A 282 -1.68 11.59 -55.03
N GLU A 283 -2.50 10.54 -55.00
CA GLU A 283 -3.66 10.41 -55.89
C GLU A 283 -4.65 11.56 -55.70
N ARG A 284 -4.98 11.90 -54.45
CA ARG A 284 -5.87 13.02 -54.13
C ARG A 284 -5.33 14.36 -54.68
N GLU A 285 -4.04 14.61 -54.51
CA GLU A 285 -3.38 15.82 -55.04
C GLU A 285 -3.36 15.86 -56.57
N GLN A 286 -3.32 14.70 -57.24
CA GLN A 286 -3.46 14.61 -58.69
C GLN A 286 -4.89 14.95 -59.12
N TRP A 287 -5.91 14.35 -58.50
CA TRP A 287 -7.32 14.64 -58.76
C TRP A 287 -7.65 16.13 -58.61
N GLN A 288 -7.16 16.78 -57.55
CA GLN A 288 -7.36 18.22 -57.34
C GLN A 288 -6.73 19.09 -58.44
N ARG A 289 -5.58 18.70 -58.99
CA ARG A 289 -4.94 19.39 -60.12
C ARG A 289 -5.73 19.24 -61.41
N GLU A 290 -6.30 18.06 -61.65
CA GLU A 290 -7.13 17.77 -62.82
C GLU A 290 -8.47 18.52 -62.77
N GLU A 291 -9.14 18.57 -61.61
CA GLU A 291 -10.39 19.35 -61.42
C GLU A 291 -10.17 20.85 -61.60
N GLY A 292 -9.08 21.40 -61.04
CA GLY A 292 -8.74 22.81 -61.19
C GLY A 292 -8.48 23.23 -62.65
N SER A 293 -8.05 22.30 -63.49
CA SER A 293 -7.79 22.56 -64.92
C SER A 293 -9.07 22.62 -65.76
N HIS A 294 -10.17 21.98 -65.33
CA HIS A 294 -11.42 21.93 -66.09
C HIS A 294 -12.35 23.14 -65.80
N SER A 295 -12.26 23.75 -64.61
CA SER A 295 -13.11 24.90 -64.25
C SER A 295 -12.76 26.20 -64.98
N GLY A 296 -11.54 26.33 -65.51
CA GLY A 296 -11.06 27.53 -66.21
C GLY A 296 -11.54 27.71 -67.66
N ARG A 297 -12.21 26.72 -68.27
CA ARG A 297 -12.54 26.75 -69.71
C ARG A 297 -14.01 27.01 -70.06
N SER A 298 -14.91 27.12 -69.07
CA SER A 298 -16.36 27.17 -69.30
C SER A 298 -17.02 28.57 -69.22
N GLY A 299 -16.28 29.65 -68.90
CA GLY A 299 -16.90 30.91 -68.47
C GLY A 299 -16.45 32.19 -69.17
N SER A 300 -16.46 32.27 -70.51
CA SER A 300 -16.36 33.59 -71.16
C SER A 300 -17.05 33.64 -72.54
N ALA A 301 -18.27 33.13 -72.64
CA ALA A 301 -19.18 33.58 -73.68
C ALA A 301 -19.75 34.94 -73.25
N ARG A 302 -19.02 36.01 -73.57
CA ARG A 302 -19.50 37.41 -73.51
C ARG A 302 -20.76 37.51 -74.38
N LEU A 303 -21.91 37.59 -73.74
CA LEU A 303 -23.14 38.14 -74.34
C LEU A 303 -22.85 39.60 -74.73
N ARG A 304 -22.45 39.80 -75.99
CA ARG A 304 -22.42 41.13 -76.61
C ARG A 304 -23.88 41.48 -76.94
N GLY A 305 -24.46 42.34 -76.11
CA GLY A 305 -25.76 42.93 -76.38
C GLY A 305 -25.71 43.74 -77.67
N TYR A 306 -26.68 43.49 -78.55
CA TYR A 306 -27.06 44.38 -79.63
C TYR A 306 -28.00 45.44 -79.05
N LEU A 307 -27.58 46.70 -79.10
CA LEU A 307 -28.42 47.90 -79.14
C LEU A 307 -27.77 48.86 -80.14
#